data_AF-A0A845X8R1-F1
#
_entry.id   AF-A0A845X8R1-F1
#
_cell.length_a   1.000
_cell.length_b   1.000
_cell.length_c   1.000
_cell.angle_alpha   90.00
_cell.angle_beta   90.00
_cell.angle_gamma   90.00
#
_symmetry.space_group_name_H-M   'P 1'
#
loop_
_entity.id
_entity.type
_entity.pdbx_description
1 polymer ?
#
loop_
_entity_poly.entity_id
_entity_poly.type
_entity_poly.pdbx_seq_one_letter_code
_entity_poly.pdbx_strand_id
1 'polypeptide(L)'
;MFGRNNVNGQFWAVISDEPTSLHTFSDYGLRFDIEESFRDDQSGGWQLQSSQLRSVCVLSRLLFILALATLYVSAQGLEVVHSGRRRWVDPHWFRGNSYFRLGLEWVRAALFQGWRLIRHVAFSSNSEPVPAMASRSGHQLRSERLEFQVYSSAYSPD
;
A
#
# COMPACT_ATOMS: atom_id res chain seq x y z
N MET A 1 -10.95 -13.55 17.04
CA MET A 1 -9.73 -13.07 17.75
C MET A 1 -9.93 -11.65 18.24
N PHE A 2 -9.36 -11.30 19.40
CA PHE A 2 -9.39 -9.94 19.95
C PHE A 2 -7.97 -9.36 20.07
N GLY A 3 -7.85 -8.04 19.94
CA GLY A 3 -6.60 -7.31 20.10
C GLY A 3 -6.83 -6.02 20.87
N ARG A 4 -5.83 -5.55 21.62
CA ARG A 4 -5.89 -4.27 22.31
C ARG A 4 -4.65 -3.44 22.00
N ASN A 5 -4.88 -2.19 21.61
CA ASN A 5 -3.79 -1.25 21.45
C ASN A 5 -3.44 -0.63 22.81
N ASN A 6 -2.20 -0.84 23.26
CA ASN A 6 -1.76 -0.39 24.58
C ASN A 6 -1.46 1.10 24.68
N VAL A 7 -1.46 1.83 23.56
CA VAL A 7 -1.18 3.27 23.52
C VAL A 7 -2.46 4.09 23.54
N ASN A 8 -3.47 3.70 22.75
CA ASN A 8 -4.72 4.45 22.64
C ASN A 8 -5.93 3.72 23.25
N GLY A 9 -5.74 2.50 23.76
CA GLY A 9 -6.78 1.70 24.40
C GLY A 9 -7.81 1.10 23.43
N GLN A 10 -7.64 1.26 22.11
CA GLN A 10 -8.60 0.76 21.14
C GLN A 10 -8.69 -0.76 21.17
N PHE A 11 -9.93 -1.25 21.14
CA PHE A 11 -10.25 -2.67 21.07
C PHE A 11 -10.55 -3.09 19.65
N TRP A 12 -10.00 -4.24 19.25
CA TRP A 12 -10.13 -4.79 17.91
C TRP A 12 -10.71 -6.19 18.00
N ALA A 13 -11.72 -6.48 17.19
CA ALA A 13 -12.29 -7.81 17.03
C ALA A 13 -12.18 -8.22 15.56
N VAL A 14 -11.47 -9.32 15.30
CA VAL A 14 -11.33 -9.92 13.97
C VAL A 14 -12.10 -11.24 13.95
N ILE A 15 -13.04 -11.34 13.03
CA ILE A 15 -13.87 -12.52 12.77
C ILE A 15 -13.44 -13.08 11.42
N SER A 16 -13.20 -14.39 11.35
CA SER A 16 -12.83 -15.09 10.14
C SER A 16 -13.55 -16.43 10.10
N ASP A 17 -13.84 -16.88 8.89
CA ASP A 17 -14.28 -18.22 8.54
C ASP A 17 -13.14 -19.25 8.57
N GLU A 18 -11.89 -18.80 8.69
CA GLU A 18 -10.70 -19.63 8.88
C GLU A 18 -10.21 -19.62 10.36
N PRO A 19 -9.40 -20.62 10.79
CA PRO A 19 -8.80 -20.64 12.11
C PRO A 19 -7.98 -19.37 12.41
N THR A 20 -8.47 -18.55 13.34
CA THR A 20 -7.81 -17.28 13.67
C THR A 20 -6.55 -17.50 14.52
N SER A 21 -5.44 -16.91 14.10
CA SER A 21 -4.18 -16.85 14.84
C SER A 21 -3.59 -15.43 14.83
N LEU A 22 -2.46 -15.22 15.53
CA LEU A 22 -1.71 -13.95 15.42
C LEU A 22 -1.36 -13.61 13.96
N HIS A 23 -1.11 -14.62 13.13
CA HIS A 23 -0.88 -14.45 11.70
C HIS A 23 -2.10 -13.84 11.00
N THR A 24 -3.31 -14.37 11.26
CA THR A 24 -4.56 -13.82 10.71
C THR A 24 -4.76 -12.34 11.06
N PHE A 25 -4.33 -11.92 12.25
CA PHE A 25 -4.40 -10.51 12.63
C PHE A 25 -3.35 -9.66 11.89
N SER A 26 -2.14 -10.20 11.70
CA SER A 26 -1.11 -9.57 10.85
C SER A 26 -1.60 -9.40 9.42
N ASP A 27 -2.23 -10.43 8.85
CA ASP A 27 -2.84 -10.38 7.51
C ASP A 27 -3.96 -9.35 7.44
N TYR A 28 -4.81 -9.29 8.47
CA TYR A 28 -5.84 -8.25 8.56
C TYR A 28 -5.24 -6.84 8.63
N GLY A 29 -4.06 -6.69 9.23
CA GLY A 29 -3.29 -5.45 9.23
C GLY A 29 -2.93 -4.95 7.83
N LEU A 30 -2.73 -5.84 6.85
CA LEU A 30 -2.48 -5.48 5.45
C LEU A 30 -3.69 -4.81 4.78
N ARG A 31 -4.90 -4.92 5.38
CA ARG A 31 -6.09 -4.21 4.88
C ARG A 31 -5.88 -2.71 4.81
N PHE A 32 -5.05 -2.12 5.68
CA PHE A 32 -4.79 -0.68 5.67
C PHE A 32 -4.08 -0.21 4.40
N ASP A 33 -3.44 -1.11 3.65
CA ASP A 33 -2.80 -0.78 2.37
C ASP A 33 -3.84 -0.29 1.33
N ILE A 34 -5.12 -0.65 1.47
CA ILE A 34 -6.19 -0.13 0.60
C ILE A 34 -6.37 1.38 0.76
N GLU A 35 -6.08 1.94 1.94
CA GLU A 35 -6.17 3.38 2.18
C GLU A 35 -5.12 4.16 1.39
N GLU A 36 -3.96 3.54 1.14
CA GLU A 36 -2.94 4.11 0.26
C GLU A 36 -3.46 4.21 -1.18
N SER A 37 -4.11 3.15 -1.68
CA SER A 37 -4.74 3.17 -3.01
C SER A 37 -5.80 4.27 -3.14
N PHE A 38 -6.66 4.46 -2.12
CA PHE A 38 -7.65 5.55 -2.14
C PHE A 38 -7.01 6.93 -2.19
N ARG A 39 -5.89 7.12 -1.50
CA ARG A 39 -5.14 8.38 -1.53
C ARG A 39 -4.54 8.62 -2.92
N ASP A 40 -3.98 7.58 -3.54
CA ASP A 40 -3.40 7.64 -4.87
C ASP A 40 -4.45 7.92 -5.96
N ASP A 41 -5.66 7.39 -5.84
CA ASP A 41 -6.77 7.71 -6.77
C ASP A 41 -7.26 9.16 -6.63
N GLN A 42 -7.11 9.76 -5.45
CA GLN A 42 -7.50 11.13 -5.16
C GLN A 42 -6.34 12.11 -5.38
N SER A 43 -6.18 13.12 -4.51
CA SER A 43 -5.18 14.17 -4.63
C SER A 43 -3.74 13.67 -4.52
N GLY A 44 -3.53 12.45 -4.04
CA GLY A 44 -2.21 11.81 -3.93
C GLY A 44 -1.62 11.37 -5.28
N GLY A 45 -2.42 11.18 -6.32
CA GLY A 45 -1.96 10.67 -7.61
C GLY A 45 -2.80 11.11 -8.80
N TRP A 46 -3.85 10.37 -9.09
CA TRP A 46 -4.66 10.49 -10.31
C TRP A 46 -5.65 11.64 -10.29
N GLN A 47 -5.98 12.16 -9.12
CA GLN A 47 -6.95 13.25 -8.94
C GLN A 47 -8.29 12.92 -9.61
N LEU A 48 -8.84 11.72 -9.41
CA LEU A 48 -10.05 11.22 -10.08
C LEU A 48 -11.20 12.23 -10.10
N GLN A 49 -11.39 12.96 -8.99
CA GLN A 49 -12.44 13.97 -8.83
C GLN A 49 -12.31 15.16 -9.80
N SER A 50 -11.09 15.46 -10.26
CA SER A 50 -10.83 16.52 -11.25
C SER A 50 -11.41 16.20 -12.64
N SER A 51 -11.71 14.93 -12.93
CA SER A 51 -12.36 14.53 -14.19
C SER A 51 -13.79 15.04 -14.33
N GLN A 52 -14.46 15.37 -13.21
CA GLN A 52 -15.86 15.81 -13.14
C GLN A 52 -16.88 14.90 -13.84
N LEU A 53 -16.51 13.64 -14.10
CA LEU A 53 -17.36 12.67 -14.78
C LEU A 53 -18.52 12.25 -13.87
N ARG A 54 -19.75 12.39 -14.37
CA ARG A 54 -20.98 12.03 -13.63
C ARG A 54 -21.65 10.74 -14.11
N SER A 55 -21.23 10.22 -15.28
CA SER A 55 -21.77 8.98 -15.82
C SER A 55 -21.08 7.78 -15.18
N VAL A 56 -21.87 6.88 -14.59
CA VAL A 56 -21.39 5.65 -13.96
C VAL A 56 -20.60 4.78 -14.94
N CYS A 57 -21.08 4.64 -16.18
CA CYS A 57 -20.42 3.83 -17.20
C CYS A 57 -19.05 4.42 -17.60
N VAL A 58 -18.96 5.75 -17.74
CA VAL A 58 -17.70 6.41 -18.08
C VAL A 58 -16.72 6.34 -16.90
N LEU A 59 -17.22 6.56 -15.68
CA LEU A 59 -16.41 6.46 -14.47
C LEU A 59 -15.86 5.04 -14.27
N SER A 60 -16.66 4.01 -14.49
CA SER A 60 -16.22 2.61 -14.43
C SER A 60 -15.08 2.32 -15.42
N ARG A 61 -15.17 2.82 -16.65
CA ARG A 61 -14.10 2.68 -17.65
C ARG A 61 -12.84 3.45 -17.26
N LEU A 62 -12.98 4.66 -16.74
CA LEU A 62 -11.84 5.44 -16.26
C LEU A 62 -11.14 4.73 -15.10
N LEU A 63 -11.90 4.26 -14.11
CA LEU A 63 -11.37 3.52 -12.97
C LEU A 63 -10.62 2.26 -13.40
N PHE A 64 -11.12 1.54 -14.41
CA PHE A 64 -10.40 0.40 -14.96
C PHE A 64 -9.04 0.79 -15.56
N ILE A 65 -8.99 1.86 -16.35
CA ILE A 65 -7.74 2.37 -16.93
C ILE A 65 -6.79 2.84 -15.83
N LEU A 66 -7.30 3.56 -14.83
CA LEU A 66 -6.50 4.01 -13.68
C LEU A 66 -5.96 2.84 -12.87
N ALA A 67 -6.74 1.78 -12.66
CA ALA A 67 -6.26 0.57 -11.98
C ALA A 67 -5.08 -0.08 -12.73
N LEU A 68 -5.16 -0.18 -14.07
CA LEU A 68 -4.04 -0.65 -14.89
C LEU A 68 -2.83 0.29 -14.83
N ALA A 69 -3.07 1.61 -14.85
CA ALA A 69 -2.02 2.60 -14.70
C ALA A 69 -1.34 2.50 -13.32
N THR A 70 -2.11 2.37 -12.25
CA THR A 70 -1.65 2.13 -10.87
C THR A 70 -0.77 0.89 -10.79
N LEU A 71 -1.21 -0.22 -11.40
CA LEU A 71 -0.44 -1.46 -11.46
C LEU A 71 0.92 -1.23 -12.15
N TYR A 72 0.90 -0.57 -13.31
CA TYR A 72 2.11 -0.27 -14.08
C TYR A 72 3.07 0.64 -13.31
N VAL A 73 2.60 1.77 -12.77
CA VAL A 73 3.49 2.69 -12.04
C VAL A 73 3.99 2.07 -10.74
N SER A 74 3.19 1.23 -10.07
CA SER A 74 3.66 0.51 -8.88
C SER A 74 4.80 -0.44 -9.21
N ALA A 75 4.69 -1.21 -10.32
CA ALA A 75 5.79 -2.05 -10.80
C ALA A 75 7.01 -1.22 -11.23
N GLN A 76 6.80 -0.07 -11.88
CA GLN A 76 7.89 0.84 -12.23
C GLN A 76 8.61 1.36 -10.98
N GLY A 77 7.88 1.74 -9.94
CA GLY A 77 8.45 2.19 -8.67
C GLY A 77 9.21 1.10 -7.94
N LEU A 78 8.72 -0.14 -8.00
CA LEU A 78 9.43 -1.31 -7.48
C LEU A 78 10.77 -1.50 -8.20
N GLU A 79 10.79 -1.43 -9.53
CA GLU A 79 12.03 -1.49 -10.32
C GLU A 79 13.00 -0.34 -9.99
N VAL A 80 12.47 0.86 -9.74
CA VAL A 80 13.29 2.01 -9.30
C VAL A 80 13.99 1.74 -7.96
N VAL A 81 13.33 1.03 -7.05
CA VAL A 81 13.93 0.61 -5.77
C VAL A 81 14.95 -0.50 -6.01
N HIS A 82 14.61 -1.55 -6.78
CA HIS A 82 15.52 -2.66 -7.07
C HIS A 82 16.79 -2.22 -7.80
N SER A 83 16.67 -1.28 -8.74
CA SER A 83 17.81 -0.73 -9.48
C SER A 83 18.66 0.26 -8.66
N GLY A 84 18.30 0.54 -7.40
CA GLY A 84 19.02 1.45 -6.52
C GLY A 84 18.85 2.93 -6.89
N ARG A 85 17.92 3.27 -7.78
CA ARG A 85 17.72 4.62 -8.32
C ARG A 85 16.64 5.42 -7.61
N ARG A 86 16.06 4.87 -6.53
CA ARG A 86 15.06 5.56 -5.68
C ARG A 86 15.39 7.02 -5.42
N ARG A 87 16.64 7.34 -5.04
CA ARG A 87 17.04 8.71 -4.65
C ARG A 87 16.95 9.74 -5.77
N TRP A 88 16.76 9.31 -7.02
CA TRP A 88 16.61 10.21 -8.17
C TRP A 88 15.21 10.84 -8.19
N VAL A 89 14.22 10.18 -7.59
CA VAL A 89 12.81 10.61 -7.54
C VAL A 89 12.26 10.70 -6.11
N ASP A 90 13.04 10.28 -5.11
CA ASP A 90 12.71 10.37 -3.69
C ASP A 90 13.94 10.80 -2.88
N PRO A 91 14.08 12.11 -2.59
CA PRO A 91 15.29 12.65 -1.96
C PRO A 91 15.45 12.22 -0.49
N HIS A 92 14.42 11.65 0.12
CA HIS A 92 14.43 11.25 1.53
C HIS A 92 15.48 10.17 1.83
N TRP A 93 16.01 10.23 3.06
CA TRP A 93 17.01 9.28 3.54
C TRP A 93 16.46 7.85 3.58
N PHE A 94 15.28 7.69 4.16
CA PHE A 94 14.45 6.49 4.07
C PHE A 94 13.50 6.60 2.88
N ARG A 95 12.85 5.50 2.48
CA ARG A 95 11.80 5.56 1.45
C ARG A 95 10.64 6.39 2.02
N GLY A 96 10.48 7.61 1.52
CA GLY A 96 9.40 8.50 1.95
C GLY A 96 8.14 8.34 1.12
N ASN A 97 8.30 7.89 -0.13
CA ASN A 97 7.23 7.74 -1.11
C ASN A 97 6.78 6.29 -1.29
N SER A 98 5.49 6.10 -1.54
CA SER A 98 4.90 4.83 -1.97
C SER A 98 5.53 4.33 -3.28
N TYR A 99 5.46 3.03 -3.59
CA TYR A 99 5.95 2.51 -4.87
C TYR A 99 5.20 3.15 -6.04
N PHE A 100 3.90 3.38 -5.88
CA PHE A 100 3.10 4.15 -6.81
C PHE A 100 3.71 5.53 -7.08
N ARG A 101 3.98 6.32 -6.03
CA ARG A 101 4.55 7.68 -6.15
C ARG A 101 5.93 7.65 -6.79
N LEU A 102 6.79 6.72 -6.39
CA LEU A 102 8.12 6.53 -6.99
C LEU A 102 8.01 6.27 -8.49
N GLY A 103 7.13 5.37 -8.90
CA GLY A 103 6.93 5.04 -10.30
C GLY A 103 6.29 6.18 -11.08
N LEU A 104 5.34 6.90 -10.49
CA LEU A 104 4.69 8.04 -11.14
C LEU A 104 5.69 9.17 -11.40
N GLU A 105 6.51 9.53 -10.41
CA GLU A 105 7.57 10.53 -10.59
C GLU A 105 8.65 10.05 -11.58
N TRP A 106 8.98 8.75 -11.58
CA TRP A 106 9.89 8.18 -12.58
C TRP A 106 9.33 8.27 -14.00
N VAL A 107 8.06 7.92 -14.21
CA VAL A 107 7.41 8.03 -15.53
C VAL A 107 7.40 9.48 -16.00
N ARG A 108 7.05 10.42 -15.12
CA ARG A 108 7.11 11.86 -15.42
C ARG A 108 8.51 12.29 -15.82
N ALA A 109 9.53 11.94 -15.03
CA ALA A 109 10.92 12.26 -15.32
C ALA A 109 11.40 11.60 -16.63
N ALA A 110 10.99 10.36 -16.90
CA ALA A 110 11.34 9.62 -18.11
C ALA A 110 10.83 10.30 -19.39
N LEU A 111 9.65 10.93 -19.35
CA LEU A 111 9.11 11.67 -20.49
C LEU A 111 9.98 12.87 -20.88
N PHE A 112 10.65 13.52 -19.93
CA PHE A 112 11.51 14.67 -20.18
C PHE A 112 12.99 14.30 -20.38
N GLN A 113 13.47 13.28 -19.66
CA GLN A 113 14.89 12.93 -19.59
C GLN A 113 15.26 11.69 -20.41
N GLY A 114 14.29 11.03 -21.04
CA GLY A 114 14.53 9.81 -21.82
C GLY A 114 14.92 8.59 -20.97
N TRP A 115 14.56 8.57 -19.68
CA TRP A 115 14.85 7.42 -18.83
C TRP A 115 14.10 6.19 -19.30
N ARG A 116 14.71 5.02 -19.08
CA ARG A 116 14.09 3.74 -19.48
C ARG A 116 12.91 3.44 -18.55
N LEU A 117 11.81 3.05 -19.17
CA LEU A 117 10.65 2.51 -18.50
C LEU A 117 10.67 0.98 -18.52
N ILE A 118 9.97 0.36 -17.57
CA ILE A 118 9.76 -1.09 -17.56
C ILE A 118 9.00 -1.52 -18.81
N ARG A 119 9.35 -2.70 -19.32
CA ARG A 119 8.66 -3.32 -20.46
C ARG A 119 7.66 -4.38 -20.02
N HIS A 120 7.85 -4.94 -18.83
CA HIS A 120 7.04 -5.99 -18.26
C HIS A 120 6.69 -5.60 -16.83
N VAL A 121 5.40 -5.78 -16.50
CA VAL A 121 4.91 -5.66 -15.13
C VAL A 121 5.19 -6.98 -14.44
N ALA A 122 6.00 -6.95 -13.38
CA ALA A 122 6.36 -8.13 -12.60
C ALA A 122 6.40 -7.80 -11.11
N PHE A 123 5.80 -8.67 -10.30
CA PHE A 123 5.85 -8.64 -8.85
C PHE A 123 6.38 -10.00 -8.39
N SER A 124 7.58 -10.01 -7.81
CA SER A 124 8.31 -11.25 -7.49
C SER A 124 8.02 -11.78 -6.08
N SER A 125 7.57 -10.93 -5.17
CA SER A 125 7.17 -11.32 -3.83
C SER A 125 6.19 -10.33 -3.23
N ASN A 126 5.45 -10.77 -2.21
CA ASN A 126 4.69 -9.92 -1.30
C ASN A 126 5.55 -9.33 -0.17
N SER A 127 6.83 -9.66 -0.12
CA SER A 127 7.75 -9.14 0.89
C SER A 127 8.19 -7.73 0.51
N GLU A 128 8.03 -6.78 1.41
CA GLU A 128 8.42 -5.40 1.19
C GLU A 128 9.93 -5.22 1.43
N PRO A 129 10.76 -5.05 0.39
CA PRO A 129 12.22 -5.04 0.57
C PRO A 129 12.72 -3.76 1.27
N VAL A 130 11.99 -2.65 1.11
CA VAL A 130 12.32 -1.36 1.72
C VAL A 130 11.03 -0.69 2.20
N PRO A 131 10.70 -0.74 3.50
CA PRO A 131 9.49 -0.14 4.00
C PRO A 131 9.48 1.38 3.88
N ALA A 132 8.29 1.95 3.65
CA ALA A 132 8.11 3.40 3.73
C ALA A 132 8.30 3.83 5.20
N MET A 133 9.23 4.75 5.44
CA MET A 133 9.58 5.16 6.80
C MET A 133 9.86 6.66 6.88
N ALA A 134 9.21 7.33 7.83
CA ALA A 134 9.56 8.70 8.18
C ALA A 134 10.81 8.76 9.07
N SER A 135 10.97 7.83 10.01
CA SER A 135 12.14 7.70 10.88
C SER A 135 12.28 6.27 11.41
N ARG A 136 13.50 5.87 11.80
CA ARG A 136 13.78 4.55 12.40
C ARG A 136 13.03 4.35 13.72
N SER A 137 13.15 5.31 14.63
CA SER A 137 12.51 5.24 15.94
C SER A 137 10.98 5.18 15.84
N GLY A 138 10.39 5.96 14.93
CA GLY A 138 8.95 5.93 14.70
C GLY A 138 8.46 4.61 14.10
N HIS A 139 9.24 4.01 13.20
CA HIS A 139 8.92 2.70 12.63
C HIS A 139 9.00 1.58 13.67
N GLN A 140 10.07 1.54 14.47
CA GLN A 140 10.22 0.56 15.57
C GLN A 140 9.10 0.67 16.61
N LEU A 141 8.75 1.90 17.01
CA LEU A 141 7.63 2.12 17.91
C LEU A 141 6.32 1.56 17.35
N ARG A 142 6.08 1.66 16.03
CA ARG A 142 4.86 1.08 15.42
C ARG A 142 4.88 -0.45 15.37
N SER A 143 6.04 -1.08 15.16
CA SER A 143 6.14 -2.55 15.06
C SER A 143 5.99 -3.27 16.40
N GLU A 144 6.31 -2.62 17.52
CA GLU A 144 6.37 -3.26 18.86
C GLU A 144 5.14 -2.97 19.75
N ARG A 145 4.09 -2.31 19.24
CA ARG A 145 3.06 -1.63 20.06
C ARG A 145 1.71 -2.32 20.25
N LEU A 146 1.49 -3.49 19.67
CA LEU A 146 0.22 -4.20 19.80
C LEU A 146 0.38 -5.44 20.67
N GLU A 147 -0.31 -5.47 21.79
CA GLU A 147 -0.45 -6.67 22.61
C GLU A 147 -1.73 -7.41 22.18
N PHE A 148 -1.56 -8.68 21.83
CA PHE A 148 -2.63 -9.50 21.31
C PHE A 148 -2.98 -10.59 22.32
N GLN A 149 -4.28 -10.81 22.53
CA GLN A 149 -4.78 -11.97 23.26
C GLN A 149 -5.65 -12.78 22.32
N VAL A 150 -5.15 -13.93 21.90
CA VAL A 150 -5.90 -14.83 21.00
C VAL A 150 -6.97 -15.55 21.82
N TYR A 151 -8.20 -15.09 21.69
CA TYR A 151 -9.38 -15.89 22.02
C TYR A 151 -9.97 -16.43 20.71
N SER A 152 -9.86 -17.74 20.51
CA SER A 152 -10.56 -18.48 19.47
C SER A 152 -11.73 -19.21 20.10
N SER A 153 -12.94 -18.95 19.59
CA SER A 153 -14.12 -19.75 19.90
C SER A 153 -14.63 -20.28 18.56
N ALA A 154 -14.73 -21.60 18.44
CA ALA A 154 -15.32 -22.23 17.28
C ALA A 154 -16.84 -22.30 17.50
N TYR A 155 -17.61 -21.72 16.58
CA TYR A 155 -19.06 -21.86 16.61
C TYR A 155 -19.42 -23.32 16.27
N SER A 156 -19.98 -24.05 17.24
CA SER A 156 -20.66 -25.34 16.97
C SER A 156 -22.14 -25.04 16.76
N PRO A 157 -22.72 -25.35 15.59
CA PRO A 157 -24.16 -25.33 15.42
C PRO A 157 -24.79 -26.51 16.19
N ASP A 158 -25.88 -26.24 16.91
CA ASP A 158 -26.74 -27.24 17.55
C ASP A 158 -27.52 -28.07 16.53
#